data_AF-A0A096B0C1-F1
#
_entry.id   AF-A0A096B0C1-F1
#
_cell.length_a   1.000
_cell.length_b   1.000
_cell.length_c   1.000
_cell.angle_alpha   90.00
_cell.angle_beta   90.00
_cell.angle_gamma   90.00
#
_symmetry.space_group_name_H-M   'P 1'
#
loop_
_entity.id
_entity.type
_entity.pdbx_description
1 polymer ?
#
loop_
_entity_poly.entity_id
_entity_poly.type
_entity_poly.pdbx_seq_one_letter_code
_entity_poly.pdbx_strand_id
1 'polypeptide(L)' 'MKTELTDFRFEFAGYGHYKVTYTSPTTGKQWSTTTNDMPLIDATYHEEYPKRKDLESLKKLCKQKGSLYIY' A
#
# COMPACT_ATOMS: atom_id res chain seq x y z
N MET A 1 6.53 11.66 -10.16
CA MET A 1 5.13 11.61 -9.69
C MET A 1 5.11 11.35 -8.19
N LYS A 2 4.22 12.01 -7.45
CA LYS A 2 4.08 11.85 -6.00
C LYS A 2 3.20 10.62 -5.73
N THR A 3 3.55 9.82 -4.71
CA THR A 3 2.71 8.71 -4.25
C THR A 3 1.55 9.28 -3.42
N GLU A 4 0.33 8.85 -3.72
CA GLU A 4 -0.90 9.28 -3.06
C GLU A 4 -1.67 8.08 -2.49
N LEU A 5 -2.59 8.32 -1.55
CA LEU A 5 -3.38 7.23 -0.94
C LEU A 5 -4.24 6.50 -1.98
N THR A 6 -4.72 7.21 -3.01
CA THR A 6 -5.49 6.67 -4.14
C THR A 6 -4.71 5.72 -5.03
N ASP A 7 -3.36 5.73 -4.97
CA ASP A 7 -2.52 4.74 -5.65
C ASP A 7 -2.61 3.35 -4.97
N PHE A 8 -3.23 3.25 -3.80
CA PHE A 8 -3.36 2.04 -3.01
C PHE A 8 -4.80 1.54 -2.95
N ARG A 9 -4.95 0.22 -2.97
CA ARG A 9 -6.18 -0.49 -2.63
C ARG A 9 -5.94 -1.36 -1.40
N PHE A 10 -6.81 -1.23 -0.41
CA PHE A 10 -6.79 -2.00 0.83
C PHE A 10 -7.94 -3.00 0.82
N GLU A 11 -7.64 -4.25 1.15
CA GLU A 11 -8.63 -5.32 1.27
C GLU A 11 -8.38 -6.04 2.60
N PHE A 12 -9.39 -6.07 3.49
CA PHE A 12 -9.27 -6.78 4.77
C PHE A 12 -9.18 -8.30 4.51
N ALA A 13 -8.12 -8.93 5.02
CA ALA A 13 -7.83 -10.34 4.82
C ALA A 13 -8.12 -11.23 6.05
N GLY A 14 -8.68 -10.64 7.12
CA GLY A 14 -8.98 -11.35 8.38
C GLY A 14 -7.86 -11.24 9.42
N TYR A 15 -8.19 -11.45 10.71
CA TYR A 15 -7.23 -11.52 11.83
C TYR A 15 -6.26 -10.32 11.94
N GLY A 16 -6.68 -9.11 11.55
CA GLY A 16 -5.80 -7.93 11.55
C GLY A 16 -4.80 -7.88 10.40
N HIS A 17 -5.00 -8.68 9.35
CA HIS A 17 -4.23 -8.61 8.12
C HIS A 17 -4.95 -7.81 7.05
N TYR A 18 -4.19 -7.01 6.29
CA TYR A 18 -4.65 -6.29 5.11
C TYR A 18 -3.84 -6.71 3.90
N LYS A 19 -4.53 -7.05 2.82
CA LYS A 19 -3.92 -7.10 1.49
C LYS A 19 -3.90 -5.68 0.94
N VAL A 20 -2.70 -5.21 0.62
CA VAL A 20 -2.46 -3.88 0.07
C VAL A 20 -1.91 -4.03 -1.34
N THR A 21 -2.56 -3.38 -2.28
CA THR A 21 -2.14 -3.33 -3.68
C THR A 21 -1.73 -1.90 -4.02
N TYR A 22 -0.46 -1.69 -4.37
CA TYR A 22 0.03 -0.42 -4.90
C TYR A 22 0.03 -0.46 -6.43
N THR A 23 -0.61 0.52 -7.07
CA THR A 23 -0.57 0.74 -8.52
C THR A 23 0.32 1.94 -8.82
N SER A 24 1.32 1.78 -9.67
CA SER A 24 2.16 2.89 -10.09
C SER A 24 1.39 3.78 -11.08
N PRO A 25 1.11 5.05 -10.75
CA PRO A 25 0.33 5.92 -11.64
C PRO A 25 1.10 6.30 -12.92
N THR A 26 2.43 6.13 -12.94
CA THR A 26 3.28 6.40 -14.11
C THR A 26 3.40 5.20 -15.06
N THR A 27 3.29 3.97 -14.55
CA THR A 27 3.60 2.76 -15.34
C THR A 27 2.47 1.73 -15.39
N GLY A 28 1.42 1.89 -14.59
CA GLY A 28 0.34 0.90 -14.44
C GLY A 28 0.73 -0.36 -13.67
N LYS A 29 2.02 -0.60 -13.43
CA LYS A 29 2.51 -1.79 -12.69
C LYS A 29 1.91 -1.86 -11.30
N GLN A 30 1.56 -3.07 -10.88
CA GLN A 30 0.96 -3.32 -9.58
C GLN A 30 1.80 -4.25 -8.72
N TRP A 31 1.81 -4.00 -7.42
CA TRP A 31 2.43 -4.87 -6.42
C TRP A 31 1.46 -5.10 -5.27
N SER A 32 1.22 -6.36 -4.94
CA SER A 32 0.30 -6.73 -3.84
C SER A 32 1.03 -7.48 -2.75
N THR A 33 0.83 -7.09 -1.50
CA THR A 33 1.33 -7.82 -0.32
C THR A 33 0.26 -7.90 0.75
N THR A 34 0.21 -9.01 1.49
CA THR A 34 -0.54 -9.07 2.74
C THR A 34 0.37 -8.64 3.89
N THR A 35 -0.10 -7.73 4.74
CA THR A 35 0.64 -7.21 5.89
C THR A 35 -0.21 -7.21 7.14
N ASN A 36 0.44 -7.41 8.30
CA ASN A 36 -0.11 -7.22 9.63
C ASN A 36 0.57 -6.05 10.38
N ASP A 37 1.29 -5.19 9.64
CA ASP A 37 1.87 -3.96 10.17
C ASP A 37 0.76 -2.92 10.41
N MET A 38 0.00 -3.15 11.48
CA MET A 38 -1.13 -2.29 11.86
C MET A 38 -0.72 -0.84 12.11
N PRO A 39 0.44 -0.52 12.74
CA PRO A 39 0.90 0.86 12.85
C PRO A 39 1.02 1.58 11.51
N LEU A 40 1.53 0.89 10.47
CA LEU A 40 1.62 1.47 9.13
C LEU A 40 0.25 1.62 8.45
N ILE A 41 -0.67 0.67 8.67
CA ILE A 41 -2.06 0.78 8.20
C ILE A 41 -2.76 1.96 8.86
N ASP A 42 -2.64 2.11 10.17
CA ASP A 42 -3.28 3.21 10.90
C ASP A 42 -2.72 4.58 10.47
N ALA A 43 -1.41 4.68 10.26
CA ALA A 43 -0.76 5.90 9.77
C ALA A 43 -1.05 6.23 8.28
N THR A 44 -1.74 5.34 7.55
CA THR A 44 -2.03 5.51 6.12
C THR A 44 -3.51 5.41 5.77
N TYR A 45 -4.12 4.24 5.93
CA TYR A 45 -5.50 3.97 5.55
C TYR A 45 -6.52 4.57 6.50
N HIS A 46 -6.22 4.63 7.80
CA HIS A 46 -7.12 5.17 8.81
C HIS A 46 -6.80 6.61 9.24
N GLU A 47 -5.77 7.23 8.65
CA GLU A 47 -5.40 8.62 8.90
C GLU A 47 -6.07 9.53 7.88
N GLU A 48 -6.65 10.65 8.32
CA GLU A 48 -7.34 11.59 7.43
C GLU A 48 -6.33 12.31 6.52
N TYR A 49 -5.15 12.62 7.06
CA TYR A 49 -4.06 13.29 6.36
C TYR A 49 -2.74 12.51 6.46
N PRO A 50 -2.62 11.37 5.76
CA PRO A 50 -1.46 10.49 5.89
C PRO A 50 -0.18 11.20 5.43
N LYS A 51 0.89 11.04 6.21
CA LYS A 51 2.16 11.69 5.88
C LYS A 51 2.77 11.00 4.67
N ARG A 52 3.41 11.80 3.82
CA ARG A 52 4.07 11.29 2.60
C ARG A 52 5.10 10.20 2.88
N LYS A 53 5.85 10.31 3.98
CA LYS A 53 6.85 9.30 4.39
C LYS A 53 6.22 7.93 4.68
N ASP A 54 4.98 7.91 5.17
CA ASP A 54 4.28 6.68 5.56
C ASP A 54 3.72 6.02 4.29
N LEU A 55 3.18 6.81 3.34
CA LEU A 55 2.79 6.32 2.01
C LEU A 55 3.98 5.75 1.21
N GLU A 56 5.14 6.40 1.22
CA GLU A 56 6.34 5.85 0.56
C GLU A 56 6.83 4.56 1.25
N SER A 57 6.67 4.45 2.58
CA SER A 57 6.99 3.23 3.32
C SER A 57 6.04 2.09 2.93
N LEU A 58 4.75 2.36 2.80
CA LEU A 58 3.75 1.38 2.36
C LEU A 58 3.99 0.91 0.91
N LYS A 59 4.32 1.83 0.01
CA LYS A 59 4.74 1.49 -1.36
C LYS A 59 5.98 0.63 -1.38
N LYS A 60 6.99 0.95 -0.56
CA LYS A 60 8.22 0.16 -0.44
C LYS A 60 7.88 -1.26 0.05
N LEU A 61 7.02 -1.38 1.06
CA LEU A 61 6.54 -2.67 1.56
C LEU A 61 5.90 -3.49 0.43
N CYS A 62 4.98 -2.91 -0.34
CA CYS A 62 4.35 -3.57 -1.48
C CYS A 62 5.37 -4.04 -2.52
N LYS A 63 6.35 -3.20 -2.89
CA LYS A 63 7.35 -3.55 -3.90
C LYS A 63 8.38 -4.59 -3.44
N GLN A 64 8.71 -4.62 -2.15
CA GLN A 64 9.72 -5.52 -1.61
C GLN A 64 9.16 -6.91 -1.30
N LYS A 65 7.95 -6.98 -0.76
CA LYS A 65 7.32 -8.25 -0.34
C LYS A 65 6.28 -8.76 -1.32
N GLY A 66 5.77 -7.90 -2.19
CA GLY A 66 4.65 -8.24 -3.07
C GLY A 66 5.07 -8.85 -4.39
N SER A 67 4.17 -9.67 -4.94
CA SER A 67 4.29 -10.16 -6.32
C SER A 67 4.00 -9.00 -7.29
N LEU A 68 4.83 -8.86 -8.31
CA LEU A 68 4.62 -7.92 -9.41
C LEU A 68 3.57 -8.48 -10.36
N TYR A 69 2.54 -7.69 -10.63
CA TYR A 69 1.59 -7.92 -11.70
C TYR A 69 1.82 -6.89 -12.81
N ILE A 70 1.86 -7.38 -14.04
CA ILE A 70 1.84 -6.58 -15.27
C ILE A 70 0.52 -6.91 -15.96
N TYR A 71 -0.35 -5.92 -16.08
CA TYR A 71 -1.58 -5.99 -16.87
C TYR A 71 -1.35 -5.36 -18.22
#